data_AF-A0AAW1UW66-F1
#
_entry.id   AF-A0AAW1UW66-F1
#
_cell.length_a   1.000
_cell.length_b   1.000
_cell.length_c   1.000
_cell.angle_alpha   90.00
_cell.angle_beta   90.00
_cell.angle_gamma   90.00
#
_symmetry.space_group_name_H-M   'P 1'
#
loop_
_entity.id
_entity.type
_entity.pdbx_description
1 polymer ?
#
loop_
_entity_poly.entity_id
_entity_poly.type
_entity_poly.pdbx_seq_one_letter_code
_entity_poly.pdbx_strand_id
1 'polypeptide(L)'
;MSVLQRVVKPTTRKGKKVLIRREPQIIEGPKRALFFRGRKCTEKVRQLLKDFYNLKKPDAITLSKKNDITIFENVTPVETFCKKYETALFMMGSHSKKRPDNLVVGRMFNYSLLDMFELYLENFESLKDFDSSKVLLGVKPCLIFNGPKWEETEELKQLKSLFIDFFHREEVSSIRLQGLEHALSFTVTDDEKILLRSYKIHMKKSGCRTPRVELEEIGPRVDFTLRRSKLPSEDLMKEACKKPKELKVTKKKNISKDGLGTTHGRIHIGKQQIDKLQTRKMKGLKKSSEERKKEKVAVKRTLSESNVNNVKRIKSL
;
A
#
# COMPACT_ATOMS: atom_id res chain seq x y z
N MET A 1 -2.35 -42.66 4.15
CA MET A 1 -1.19 -41.73 4.04
C MET A 1 -1.08 -41.31 2.59
N SER A 2 -1.35 -40.05 2.27
CA SER A 2 -1.17 -39.55 0.90
C SER A 2 0.32 -39.55 0.57
N VAL A 3 0.69 -40.21 -0.52
CA VAL A 3 2.06 -40.26 -1.00
C VAL A 3 2.49 -38.83 -1.32
N LEU A 4 3.37 -38.25 -0.50
CA LEU A 4 4.08 -37.02 -0.81
C LEU A 4 4.72 -37.21 -2.20
N GLN A 5 4.13 -36.60 -3.23
CA GLN A 5 4.64 -36.68 -4.59
C GLN A 5 6.11 -36.27 -4.56
N ARG A 6 6.97 -37.20 -4.98
CA ARG A 6 8.43 -37.03 -5.03
C ARG A 6 8.72 -35.75 -5.80
N VAL A 7 9.32 -34.76 -5.15
CA VAL A 7 9.69 -33.48 -5.78
C VAL A 7 10.64 -33.79 -6.94
N VAL A 8 10.11 -33.66 -8.17
CA VAL A 8 10.86 -33.97 -9.38
C VAL A 8 11.92 -32.88 -9.56
N LYS A 9 13.18 -33.24 -9.31
CA LYS A 9 14.30 -32.33 -9.55
C LYS A 9 14.37 -31.99 -11.05
N PRO A 10 14.54 -30.71 -11.41
CA PRO A 10 14.61 -30.31 -12.81
C PRO A 10 15.82 -30.97 -13.47
N THR A 11 15.59 -31.65 -14.59
CA THR A 11 16.63 -32.31 -15.39
C THR A 11 17.42 -31.32 -16.26
N THR A 12 16.80 -30.19 -16.63
CA THR A 12 17.42 -29.18 -17.49
C THR A 12 17.70 -27.88 -16.75
N ARG A 13 18.76 -27.17 -17.13
CA ARG A 13 19.10 -25.83 -16.61
C ARG A 13 17.96 -24.82 -16.81
N LYS A 14 17.28 -24.86 -17.97
CA LYS A 14 16.14 -23.99 -18.27
C LYS A 14 14.95 -24.30 -17.36
N GLY A 15 14.62 -25.58 -17.15
CA GLY A 15 13.58 -26.00 -16.22
C GLY A 15 13.88 -25.56 -14.78
N LYS A 16 15.13 -25.70 -14.34
CA LYS A 16 15.57 -25.24 -13.02
C LYS A 16 15.37 -23.72 -12.85
N LYS A 17 15.76 -22.91 -13.83
CA LYS A 17 15.55 -21.45 -13.79
C LYS A 17 14.06 -21.07 -13.69
N VAL A 18 13.18 -21.77 -14.40
CA VAL A 18 11.73 -21.53 -14.34
C VAL A 18 11.15 -21.90 -12.98
N LEU A 19 11.58 -23.02 -12.38
CA LEU A 19 11.13 -23.41 -11.05
C LEU A 19 11.59 -22.42 -9.98
N ILE A 20 12.87 -22.01 -9.99
CA ILE A 20 13.40 -21.00 -9.06
C ILE A 20 12.64 -19.67 -9.20
N ARG A 21 12.30 -19.25 -10.42
CA ARG A 21 11.51 -18.03 -10.62
C ARG A 21 10.11 -18.14 -10.01
N ARG A 22 9.51 -19.33 -10.02
CA ARG A 22 8.16 -19.61 -9.50
C ARG A 22 8.11 -19.80 -7.99
N GLU A 23 9.25 -20.06 -7.36
CA GLU A 23 9.35 -20.15 -5.91
C GLU A 23 9.03 -18.79 -5.27
N PRO A 24 8.51 -18.76 -4.02
CA PRO A 24 8.25 -17.51 -3.31
C PRO A 24 9.51 -16.65 -3.21
N GLN A 25 9.37 -15.36 -3.48
CA GLN A 25 10.47 -14.39 -3.45
C GLN A 25 10.25 -13.37 -2.33
N ILE A 26 11.33 -12.89 -1.72
CA ILE A 26 11.25 -11.84 -0.67
C ILE A 26 10.77 -10.51 -1.27
N ILE A 27 11.29 -10.18 -2.45
CA ILE A 27 10.88 -9.02 -3.25
C ILE A 27 10.16 -9.59 -4.47
N GLU A 28 8.86 -9.37 -4.53
CA GLU A 28 8.03 -9.84 -5.63
C GLU A 28 8.15 -8.92 -6.85
N GLY A 29 8.03 -9.51 -8.05
CA GLY A 29 7.91 -8.76 -9.29
C GLY A 29 6.49 -8.24 -9.56
N PRO A 30 6.24 -7.61 -10.72
CA PRO A 30 4.92 -7.14 -11.09
C PRO A 30 3.92 -8.30 -11.22
N LYS A 31 2.71 -8.13 -10.69
CA LYS A 31 1.66 -9.13 -10.76
C LYS A 31 1.10 -9.25 -12.18
N ARG A 32 1.18 -10.48 -12.70
CA ARG A 32 0.68 -10.83 -14.04
C ARG A 32 -0.82 -11.13 -14.01
N ALA A 33 -1.53 -10.66 -15.04
CA ALA A 33 -2.97 -10.82 -15.18
C ALA A 33 -3.37 -11.78 -16.31
N LEU A 34 -4.33 -12.66 -16.04
CA LEU A 34 -4.93 -13.56 -17.02
C LEU A 34 -6.30 -13.05 -17.49
N PHE A 35 -6.44 -12.82 -18.79
CA PHE A 35 -7.69 -12.40 -19.42
C PHE A 35 -8.32 -13.56 -20.18
N PHE A 36 -9.56 -13.92 -19.86
CA PHE A 36 -10.25 -15.01 -20.54
C PHE A 36 -11.76 -14.78 -20.63
N ARG A 37 -12.42 -15.63 -21.41
CA ARG A 37 -13.84 -15.53 -21.73
C ARG A 37 -14.58 -16.76 -21.23
N GLY A 38 -15.75 -16.54 -20.65
CA GLY A 38 -16.72 -17.58 -20.32
C GLY A 38 -17.40 -18.17 -21.56
N ARG A 39 -18.45 -18.97 -21.35
CA ARG A 39 -19.24 -19.64 -22.42
C ARG A 39 -19.80 -18.63 -23.43
N LYS A 40 -20.42 -17.56 -22.94
CA LYS A 40 -20.97 -16.44 -23.72
C LYS A 40 -20.36 -15.15 -23.22
N CYS A 41 -20.12 -14.21 -24.14
CA CYS A 41 -19.54 -12.90 -23.86
C CYS A 41 -19.96 -11.95 -24.99
N THR A 42 -20.37 -10.73 -24.67
CA THR A 42 -20.79 -9.72 -25.66
C THR A 42 -19.61 -8.98 -26.24
N GLU A 43 -19.81 -8.31 -27.38
CA GLU A 43 -18.71 -7.60 -28.04
C GLU A 43 -18.18 -6.45 -27.20
N LYS A 44 -19.06 -5.72 -26.49
CA LYS A 44 -18.67 -4.70 -25.50
C LYS A 44 -17.66 -5.25 -24.48
N VAL A 45 -17.98 -6.37 -23.83
CA VAL A 45 -17.11 -6.99 -22.82
C VAL A 45 -15.82 -7.54 -23.46
N ARG A 46 -15.89 -8.12 -24.66
CA ARG A 46 -14.68 -8.61 -25.37
C ARG A 46 -13.72 -7.47 -25.70
N GLN A 47 -14.25 -6.35 -26.18
CA GLN A 47 -13.44 -5.19 -26.52
C GLN A 47 -12.85 -4.55 -25.26
N LEU A 48 -13.60 -4.45 -24.16
CA LEU A 48 -13.07 -4.01 -22.87
C LEU A 48 -11.94 -4.92 -22.36
N LEU A 49 -12.11 -6.25 -22.42
CA LEU A 49 -11.04 -7.20 -22.06
C LEU A 49 -9.78 -6.97 -22.89
N LYS A 50 -9.94 -6.67 -24.19
CA LYS A 50 -8.83 -6.38 -25.09
C LYS A 50 -8.15 -5.06 -24.74
N ASP A 51 -8.92 -4.05 -24.36
CA ASP A 51 -8.44 -2.73 -23.97
C ASP A 51 -7.65 -2.82 -22.66
N PHE A 52 -8.17 -3.52 -21.64
CA PHE A 52 -7.42 -3.78 -20.40
C PHE A 52 -6.19 -4.66 -20.61
N TYR A 53 -6.26 -5.66 -21.50
CA TYR A 53 -5.10 -6.45 -21.88
C TYR A 53 -4.00 -5.56 -22.47
N ASN A 54 -4.34 -4.62 -23.35
CA ASN A 54 -3.37 -3.68 -23.92
C ASN A 54 -2.77 -2.75 -22.86
N LEU A 55 -3.59 -2.23 -21.93
CA LEU A 55 -3.12 -1.38 -20.82
C LEU A 55 -2.20 -2.13 -19.85
N LYS A 56 -2.41 -3.44 -19.65
CA LYS A 56 -1.63 -4.27 -18.72
C LYS A 56 -0.38 -4.90 -19.34
N LYS A 57 -0.20 -4.86 -20.67
CA LYS A 57 1.04 -5.34 -21.33
C LYS A 57 2.29 -4.66 -20.76
N PRO A 58 3.40 -5.38 -20.55
CA PRO A 58 3.65 -6.78 -20.94
C PRO A 58 3.16 -7.84 -19.94
N ASP A 59 2.70 -7.44 -18.74
CA ASP A 59 2.34 -8.34 -17.63
C ASP A 59 0.93 -8.94 -17.77
N ALA A 60 0.54 -9.26 -19.00
CA ALA A 60 -0.81 -9.71 -19.34
C ALA A 60 -0.75 -10.93 -20.26
N ILE A 61 -1.63 -11.90 -20.02
CA ILE A 61 -1.80 -13.10 -20.86
C ILE A 61 -3.28 -13.19 -21.20
N THR A 62 -3.60 -13.52 -22.45
CA THR A 62 -4.99 -13.76 -22.86
C THR A 62 -5.20 -15.19 -23.34
N LEU A 63 -6.36 -15.77 -23.01
CA LEU A 63 -6.80 -17.06 -23.54
C LEU A 63 -7.80 -16.82 -24.67
N SER A 64 -7.50 -17.40 -25.83
CA SER A 64 -8.37 -17.30 -27.01
C SER A 64 -9.61 -18.18 -26.90
N LYS A 65 -9.49 -19.34 -26.26
CA LYS A 65 -10.59 -20.32 -26.14
C LYS A 65 -11.68 -19.80 -25.18
N LYS A 66 -12.93 -20.13 -25.52
CA LYS A 66 -14.08 -19.97 -24.61
C LYS A 66 -13.99 -21.06 -23.55
N ASN A 67 -14.27 -20.70 -22.30
CA ASN A 67 -14.20 -21.62 -21.18
C ASN A 67 -15.56 -21.75 -20.54
N ASP A 68 -15.98 -22.97 -20.26
CA ASP A 68 -17.24 -23.23 -19.59
C ASP A 68 -17.04 -23.21 -18.08
N ILE A 69 -17.02 -22.00 -17.51
CA ILE A 69 -16.71 -21.78 -16.09
C ILE A 69 -17.77 -20.87 -15.48
N THR A 70 -18.44 -21.37 -14.45
CA THR A 70 -19.28 -20.58 -13.57
C THR A 70 -18.49 -20.25 -12.31
N ILE A 71 -17.72 -19.15 -12.35
CA ILE A 71 -16.69 -18.84 -11.34
C ILE A 71 -17.22 -18.83 -9.90
N PHE A 72 -18.44 -18.33 -9.66
CA PHE A 72 -19.02 -18.27 -8.32
C PHE A 72 -19.49 -19.62 -7.77
N GLU A 73 -19.64 -20.63 -8.62
CA GLU A 73 -20.00 -22.00 -8.22
C GLU A 73 -18.75 -22.87 -8.08
N ASN A 74 -17.82 -22.76 -9.03
CA ASN A 74 -16.57 -23.52 -9.02
C ASN A 74 -15.39 -22.66 -9.50
N VAL A 75 -14.46 -22.41 -8.58
CA VAL A 75 -13.26 -21.59 -8.82
C VAL A 75 -12.06 -22.42 -9.28
N THR A 76 -12.06 -23.73 -9.04
CA THR A 76 -10.92 -24.62 -9.30
C THR A 76 -10.37 -24.52 -10.73
N PRO A 77 -11.19 -24.43 -11.80
CA PRO A 77 -10.65 -24.22 -13.15
C PRO A 77 -9.80 -22.95 -13.28
N VAL A 78 -10.21 -21.86 -12.63
CA VAL A 78 -9.47 -20.59 -12.66
C VAL A 78 -8.16 -20.69 -11.88
N GLU A 79 -8.17 -21.37 -10.73
CA GLU A 79 -6.97 -21.66 -9.95
C GLU A 79 -5.96 -22.48 -10.77
N THR A 80 -6.43 -23.52 -11.47
CA THR A 80 -5.55 -24.32 -12.35
C THR A 80 -4.97 -23.50 -13.50
N PHE A 81 -5.74 -22.57 -14.08
CA PHE A 81 -5.24 -21.67 -15.10
C PHE A 81 -4.19 -20.72 -14.55
N CYS A 82 -4.47 -20.09 -13.41
CA CYS A 82 -3.55 -19.17 -12.75
C CYS A 82 -2.24 -19.85 -12.36
N LYS A 83 -2.31 -21.09 -11.86
CA LYS A 83 -1.14 -21.93 -11.57
C LYS A 83 -0.36 -22.32 -12.82
N LYS A 84 -1.05 -22.66 -13.91
CA LYS A 84 -0.43 -23.03 -15.19
C LYS A 84 0.32 -21.86 -15.82
N TYR A 85 -0.33 -20.69 -15.88
CA TYR A 85 0.18 -19.51 -16.57
C TYR A 85 1.00 -18.57 -15.68
N GLU A 86 1.11 -18.86 -14.37
CA GLU A 86 1.87 -18.07 -13.39
C GLU A 86 1.32 -16.63 -13.35
N THR A 87 0.03 -16.51 -13.03
CA THR A 87 -0.71 -15.24 -12.93
C THR A 87 -1.36 -15.13 -11.57
N ALA A 88 -1.14 -14.00 -10.88
CA ALA A 88 -1.76 -13.70 -9.60
C ALA A 88 -3.12 -13.03 -9.76
N LEU A 89 -3.37 -12.38 -10.90
CA LEU A 89 -4.60 -11.65 -11.18
C LEU A 89 -5.35 -12.32 -12.32
N PHE A 90 -6.67 -12.17 -12.34
CA PHE A 90 -7.47 -12.60 -13.47
C PHE A 90 -8.64 -11.67 -13.75
N MET A 91 -9.10 -11.71 -15.00
CA MET A 91 -10.28 -11.01 -15.47
C MET A 91 -11.05 -11.90 -16.44
N MET A 92 -12.31 -12.19 -16.12
CA MET A 92 -13.20 -13.00 -16.93
C MET A 92 -14.37 -12.18 -17.45
N GLY A 93 -14.56 -12.17 -18.78
CA GLY A 93 -15.77 -11.65 -19.39
C GLY A 93 -16.82 -12.72 -19.61
N SER A 94 -18.06 -12.44 -19.24
CA SER A 94 -19.21 -13.33 -19.39
C SER A 94 -20.50 -12.57 -19.73
N HIS A 95 -21.52 -13.27 -20.20
CA HIS A 95 -22.84 -12.70 -20.45
C HIS A 95 -23.93 -13.76 -20.26
N SER A 96 -25.03 -13.41 -19.58
CA SER A 96 -26.22 -14.23 -19.42
C SER A 96 -27.47 -13.36 -19.28
N LYS A 97 -28.68 -13.94 -19.40
CA LYS A 97 -29.94 -13.18 -19.24
C LYS A 97 -30.07 -12.57 -17.84
N LYS A 98 -29.64 -13.29 -16.80
CA LYS A 98 -29.65 -12.81 -15.40
C LYS A 98 -28.54 -11.81 -15.10
N ARG A 99 -27.40 -11.94 -15.79
CA ARG A 99 -26.19 -11.12 -15.62
C ARG A 99 -25.69 -10.71 -17.00
N PRO A 100 -26.33 -9.71 -17.64
CA PRO A 100 -25.83 -9.17 -18.89
C PRO A 100 -24.48 -8.46 -18.64
N ASP A 101 -23.67 -8.38 -19.70
CA ASP A 101 -22.40 -7.64 -19.79
C ASP A 101 -21.57 -7.69 -18.51
N ASN A 102 -21.09 -8.88 -18.19
CA ASN A 102 -20.59 -9.19 -16.86
C ASN A 102 -19.06 -9.36 -16.88
N LEU A 103 -18.38 -8.60 -16.04
CA LEU A 103 -16.93 -8.66 -15.87
C LEU A 103 -16.63 -9.16 -14.45
N VAL A 104 -15.82 -10.20 -14.34
CA VAL A 104 -15.34 -10.69 -13.04
C VAL A 104 -13.85 -10.39 -12.93
N VAL A 105 -13.44 -9.73 -11.87
CA VAL A 105 -12.03 -9.43 -11.57
C VAL A 105 -11.68 -10.08 -10.24
N GLY A 106 -10.51 -10.69 -10.13
CA GLY A 106 -10.07 -11.27 -8.87
C GLY A 106 -8.56 -11.45 -8.78
N ARG A 107 -8.11 -11.72 -7.57
CA ARG A 107 -6.70 -12.01 -7.25
C ARG A 107 -6.56 -13.32 -6.50
N MET A 108 -5.41 -13.93 -6.67
CA MET A 108 -5.03 -15.20 -6.09
C MET A 108 -3.96 -14.98 -5.03
N PHE A 109 -4.01 -15.78 -3.97
CA PHE A 109 -2.94 -15.94 -2.99
C PHE A 109 -2.50 -17.41 -3.00
N ASN A 110 -1.22 -17.67 -3.26
CA ASN A 110 -0.69 -19.03 -3.40
C ASN A 110 -1.48 -19.92 -4.40
N TYR A 111 -1.91 -19.33 -5.53
CA TYR A 111 -2.75 -19.96 -6.55
C TYR A 111 -4.15 -20.42 -6.09
N SER A 112 -4.57 -20.03 -4.89
CA SER A 112 -5.95 -20.15 -4.41
C SER A 112 -6.63 -18.79 -4.46
N LEU A 113 -7.95 -18.77 -4.60
CA LEU A 113 -8.70 -17.52 -4.64
C LEU A 113 -8.58 -16.74 -3.32
N LEU A 114 -8.14 -15.49 -3.41
CA LEU A 114 -8.16 -14.56 -2.28
C LEU A 114 -9.51 -13.84 -2.25
N ASP A 115 -9.80 -13.06 -3.30
CA ASP A 115 -11.06 -12.36 -3.47
C ASP A 115 -11.40 -12.13 -4.94
N MET A 116 -12.67 -11.85 -5.19
CA MET A 116 -13.18 -11.52 -6.53
C MET A 116 -14.46 -10.70 -6.47
N PHE A 117 -14.66 -9.91 -7.52
CA PHE A 117 -15.78 -9.00 -7.68
C PHE A 117 -16.39 -9.17 -9.06
N GLU A 118 -17.71 -9.17 -9.10
CA GLU A 118 -18.51 -9.17 -10.31
C GLU A 118 -19.04 -7.75 -10.56
N LEU A 119 -18.76 -7.24 -11.75
CA LEU A 119 -19.09 -5.89 -12.19
C LEU A 119 -19.98 -5.97 -13.42
N TYR A 120 -21.07 -5.21 -13.40
CA TYR A 120 -21.87 -4.97 -14.59
C TYR A 120 -21.25 -3.89 -15.44
N LEU A 121 -21.25 -4.07 -16.77
CA LEU A 121 -20.94 -3.04 -17.74
C LEU A 121 -22.22 -2.35 -18.23
N GLU A 122 -22.29 -1.04 -18.09
CA GLU A 122 -23.43 -0.27 -18.61
C GLU A 122 -23.02 0.57 -19.83
N ASN A 123 -22.34 1.69 -19.59
CA ASN A 123 -21.85 2.60 -20.63
C ASN A 123 -20.39 2.28 -20.94
N PHE A 124 -20.09 1.78 -22.14
CA PHE A 124 -18.73 1.44 -22.57
C PHE A 124 -18.39 2.07 -23.91
N GLU A 125 -17.29 2.81 -23.94
CA GLU A 125 -16.63 3.29 -25.15
C GLU A 125 -15.18 2.75 -25.14
N SER A 126 -14.79 2.13 -26.25
CA SER A 126 -13.48 1.48 -26.37
C SER A 126 -12.36 2.49 -26.55
N LEU A 127 -11.13 2.09 -26.24
CA LEU A 127 -9.91 2.79 -26.66
C LEU A 127 -9.92 3.18 -28.16
N LYS A 128 -10.55 2.37 -29.02
CA LYS A 128 -10.58 2.61 -30.47
C LYS A 128 -11.53 3.74 -30.88
N ASP A 129 -12.53 4.03 -30.06
CA ASP A 129 -13.59 4.99 -30.39
C ASP A 129 -13.14 6.44 -30.13
N PHE A 130 -12.01 6.61 -29.43
CA PHE A 130 -11.38 7.91 -29.22
C PHE A 130 -10.26 8.15 -30.23
N ASP A 131 -10.33 9.25 -30.98
CA ASP A 131 -9.33 9.66 -31.98
C ASP A 131 -8.00 10.17 -31.39
N SER A 132 -7.93 10.26 -30.06
CA SER A 132 -6.78 10.77 -29.33
C SER A 132 -5.55 9.83 -29.37
N SER A 133 -4.38 10.45 -29.29
CA SER A 133 -3.10 9.74 -29.27
C SER A 133 -2.99 8.83 -28.04
N LYS A 134 -2.72 7.54 -28.23
CA LYS A 134 -2.66 6.57 -27.13
C LYS A 134 -1.36 6.67 -26.32
N VAL A 135 -1.33 5.95 -25.20
CA VAL A 135 -0.20 5.87 -24.28
C VAL A 135 0.76 4.77 -24.73
N LEU A 136 2.05 4.96 -24.44
CA LEU A 136 3.08 3.95 -24.66
C LEU A 136 2.81 2.66 -23.88
N LEU A 137 3.16 1.52 -24.46
CA LEU A 137 3.11 0.23 -23.77
C LEU A 137 4.11 0.23 -22.62
N GLY A 138 3.72 -0.32 -21.46
CA GLY A 138 4.63 -0.38 -20.31
C GLY A 138 4.50 0.76 -19.31
N VAL A 139 3.75 1.84 -19.63
CA VAL A 139 3.65 3.03 -18.77
C VAL A 139 2.96 2.70 -17.46
N LYS A 140 3.53 3.19 -16.35
CA LYS A 140 2.94 3.11 -15.01
C LYS A 140 1.84 4.17 -14.88
N PRO A 141 0.55 3.78 -14.76
CA PRO A 141 -0.52 4.75 -14.64
C PRO A 141 -0.51 5.44 -13.28
N CYS A 142 -0.87 6.72 -13.25
CA CYS A 142 -1.32 7.40 -12.05
C CYS A 142 -2.75 6.93 -11.73
N LEU A 143 -2.99 6.46 -10.51
CA LEU A 143 -4.31 6.02 -10.08
C LEU A 143 -4.94 7.11 -9.22
N ILE A 144 -6.12 7.54 -9.60
CA ILE A 144 -6.87 8.61 -8.93
C ILE A 144 -8.20 8.01 -8.47
N PHE A 145 -8.42 7.95 -7.15
CA PHE A 145 -9.68 7.50 -6.56
C PHE A 145 -10.40 8.72 -5.99
N ASN A 146 -11.49 9.12 -6.63
CA ASN A 146 -12.25 10.31 -6.28
C ASN A 146 -13.44 9.95 -5.37
N GLY A 147 -13.62 10.76 -4.33
CA GLY A 147 -14.75 10.69 -3.41
C GLY A 147 -14.48 9.88 -2.13
N PRO A 148 -15.10 10.26 -0.99
CA PRO A 148 -14.94 9.55 0.29
C PRO A 148 -15.58 8.16 0.30
N LYS A 149 -16.52 7.90 -0.63
CA LYS A 149 -17.29 6.64 -0.72
C LYS A 149 -16.44 5.38 -0.84
N TRP A 150 -15.24 5.50 -1.41
CA TRP A 150 -14.27 4.40 -1.44
C TRP A 150 -13.90 3.86 -0.05
N GLU A 151 -14.14 4.63 1.00
CA GLU A 151 -13.83 4.28 2.39
C GLU A 151 -15.09 4.07 3.26
N GLU A 152 -16.28 4.08 2.66
CA GLU A 152 -17.53 3.83 3.38
C GLU A 152 -17.78 2.33 3.53
N THR A 153 -17.87 1.58 2.42
CA THR A 153 -18.17 0.14 2.45
C THR A 153 -16.91 -0.72 2.36
N GLU A 154 -16.92 -1.89 3.00
CA GLU A 154 -15.80 -2.83 2.93
C GLU A 154 -15.57 -3.35 1.50
N GLU A 155 -16.64 -3.56 0.74
CA GLU A 155 -16.55 -4.00 -0.65
C GLU A 155 -15.83 -2.98 -1.53
N LEU A 156 -16.12 -1.68 -1.39
CA LEU A 156 -15.43 -0.63 -2.14
C LEU A 156 -13.97 -0.48 -1.68
N LYS A 157 -13.68 -0.62 -0.38
CA LYS A 157 -12.29 -0.63 0.13
C LYS A 157 -11.47 -1.75 -0.50
N GLN A 158 -12.03 -2.96 -0.54
CA GLN A 158 -11.35 -4.11 -1.13
C GLN A 158 -11.28 -4.03 -2.65
N LEU A 159 -12.30 -3.49 -3.32
CA LEU A 159 -12.26 -3.24 -4.75
C LEU A 159 -11.23 -2.17 -5.12
N LYS A 160 -11.10 -1.09 -4.33
CA LYS A 160 -10.01 -0.10 -4.45
C LYS A 160 -8.65 -0.79 -4.31
N SER A 161 -8.47 -1.65 -3.30
CA SER A 161 -7.26 -2.45 -3.11
C SER A 161 -6.97 -3.34 -4.33
N LEU A 162 -7.98 -4.02 -4.86
CA LEU A 162 -7.88 -4.85 -6.06
C LEU A 162 -7.47 -4.03 -7.30
N PHE A 163 -8.09 -2.87 -7.54
CA PHE A 163 -7.75 -2.03 -8.69
C PHE A 163 -6.36 -1.41 -8.57
N ILE A 164 -5.94 -1.03 -7.36
CA ILE A 164 -4.56 -0.64 -7.11
C ILE A 164 -3.64 -1.80 -7.50
N ASP A 165 -3.86 -3.00 -6.99
CA ASP A 165 -3.03 -4.17 -7.28
C ASP A 165 -3.05 -4.56 -8.78
N PHE A 166 -4.18 -4.34 -9.45
CA PHE A 166 -4.36 -4.68 -10.86
C PHE A 166 -3.64 -3.72 -11.81
N PHE A 167 -3.74 -2.41 -11.58
CA PHE A 167 -3.12 -1.39 -12.44
C PHE A 167 -1.76 -0.92 -11.96
N HIS A 168 -1.38 -1.24 -10.72
CA HIS A 168 -0.01 -1.14 -10.27
C HIS A 168 0.86 -2.14 -11.06
N ARG A 169 2.03 -1.66 -11.48
CA ARG A 169 3.03 -2.45 -12.19
C ARG A 169 4.12 -2.86 -11.20
N GLU A 170 5.28 -2.23 -11.29
CA GLU A 170 6.43 -2.45 -10.42
C GLU A 170 6.58 -1.33 -9.39
N GLU A 171 7.19 -1.65 -8.25
CA GLU A 171 7.63 -0.67 -7.28
C GLU A 171 8.92 -0.02 -7.77
N VAL A 172 8.92 1.31 -7.89
CA VAL A 172 10.06 2.09 -8.38
C VAL A 172 10.37 3.20 -7.39
N SER A 173 11.65 3.43 -7.10
CA SER A 173 12.10 4.50 -6.20
C SER A 173 12.00 5.89 -6.83
N SER A 174 12.10 5.96 -8.16
CA SER A 174 12.11 7.20 -8.93
C SER A 174 11.43 7.00 -10.28
N ILE A 175 10.67 8.01 -10.72
CA ILE A 175 10.01 8.03 -12.02
C ILE A 175 10.45 9.25 -12.81
N ARG A 176 10.62 9.10 -14.13
CA ARG A 176 10.90 10.22 -15.03
C ARG A 176 9.61 11.03 -15.23
N LEU A 177 9.72 12.36 -15.31
CA LEU A 177 8.56 13.23 -15.54
C LEU A 177 7.85 12.89 -16.86
N GLN A 178 8.60 12.61 -17.93
CA GLN A 178 8.02 12.17 -19.20
C GLN A 178 7.35 10.79 -19.12
N GLY A 179 7.60 10.01 -18.07
CA GLY A 179 6.93 8.73 -17.84
C GLY A 179 5.53 8.86 -17.23
N LEU A 180 5.14 10.07 -16.80
CA LEU A 180 3.81 10.36 -16.25
C LEU A 180 2.84 10.74 -17.37
N GLU A 181 2.54 9.78 -18.24
CA GLU A 181 1.71 10.00 -19.43
C GLU A 181 0.25 9.57 -19.26
N HIS A 182 -0.05 8.73 -18.26
CA HIS A 182 -1.35 8.05 -18.16
C HIS A 182 -1.95 8.19 -16.76
N ALA A 183 -3.21 8.62 -16.69
CA ALA A 183 -4.00 8.64 -15.47
C ALA A 183 -5.27 7.79 -15.63
N LEU A 184 -5.52 6.91 -14.67
CA LEU A 184 -6.78 6.20 -14.50
C LEU A 184 -7.53 6.83 -13.34
N SER A 185 -8.72 7.34 -13.62
CA SER A 185 -9.61 7.95 -12.63
C SER A 185 -10.77 7.01 -12.35
N PHE A 186 -11.00 6.78 -11.06
CA PHE A 186 -12.08 5.98 -10.52
C PHE A 186 -12.94 6.88 -9.63
N THR A 187 -14.17 7.16 -10.04
CA THR A 187 -15.11 8.02 -9.29
C THR A 187 -16.33 7.20 -8.91
N VAL A 188 -16.73 7.23 -7.65
CA VAL A 188 -18.00 6.63 -7.19
C VAL A 188 -19.06 7.71 -7.18
N THR A 189 -20.16 7.49 -7.90
CA THR A 189 -21.31 8.40 -7.93
C THR A 189 -22.21 8.23 -6.72
N ASP A 190 -23.23 9.08 -6.61
CA ASP A 190 -24.23 8.93 -5.56
C ASP A 190 -25.06 7.65 -5.67
N ASP A 191 -25.31 7.22 -6.90
CA ASP A 191 -26.01 5.98 -7.24
C ASP A 191 -25.14 4.71 -7.14
N GLU A 192 -24.02 4.75 -6.40
CA GLU A 192 -23.07 3.64 -6.22
C GLU A 192 -22.47 3.07 -7.54
N LYS A 193 -22.48 3.86 -8.61
CA LYS A 193 -21.80 3.49 -9.87
C LYS A 193 -20.34 3.90 -9.82
N ILE A 194 -19.48 3.06 -10.34
CA ILE A 194 -18.04 3.29 -10.42
C ILE A 194 -17.69 3.69 -11.84
N LEU A 195 -17.34 4.96 -12.03
CA LEU A 195 -16.92 5.51 -13.31
C LEU A 195 -15.41 5.32 -13.45
N LEU A 196 -15.00 4.54 -14.44
CA LEU A 196 -13.61 4.46 -14.87
C LEU A 196 -13.41 5.34 -16.10
N ARG A 197 -12.47 6.27 -15.99
CA ARG A 197 -12.02 7.14 -17.07
C ARG A 197 -10.50 7.06 -17.20
N SER A 198 -10.03 7.15 -18.42
CA SER A 198 -8.62 6.98 -18.75
C SER A 198 -8.17 8.18 -19.57
N TYR A 199 -7.16 8.86 -19.05
CA TYR A 199 -6.68 10.15 -19.56
C TYR A 199 -5.20 10.08 -19.88
N LYS A 200 -4.82 10.72 -20.98
CA LYS A 200 -3.44 11.06 -21.29
C LYS A 200 -3.11 12.42 -20.67
N ILE A 201 -1.95 12.48 -20.04
CA ILE A 201 -1.45 13.66 -19.32
C ILE A 201 -0.58 14.47 -20.27
N HIS A 202 -0.94 15.74 -20.47
CA HIS A 202 -0.13 16.73 -21.18
C HIS A 202 0.41 17.76 -20.21
N MET A 203 1.72 17.95 -20.19
CA MET A 203 2.38 18.95 -19.34
C MET A 203 2.75 20.18 -20.18
N LYS A 204 2.04 21.29 -19.97
CA LYS A 204 2.29 22.57 -20.63
C LYS A 204 3.11 23.52 -19.76
N LYS A 205 3.78 24.48 -20.40
CA LYS A 205 4.53 25.54 -19.72
C LYS A 205 3.57 26.42 -18.91
N SER A 206 3.86 26.62 -17.63
CA SER A 206 3.06 27.41 -16.68
C SER A 206 3.74 28.70 -16.21
N GLY A 207 5.05 28.85 -16.42
CA GLY A 207 5.86 29.96 -15.86
C GLY A 207 6.39 29.70 -14.44
N CYS A 208 5.91 28.67 -13.76
CA CYS A 208 6.38 28.22 -12.44
C CYS A 208 7.20 26.91 -12.55
N ARG A 209 7.81 26.47 -11.44
CA ARG A 209 8.53 25.18 -11.37
C ARG A 209 7.63 23.97 -11.70
N THR A 210 6.33 24.06 -11.39
CA THR A 210 5.34 23.01 -11.64
C THR A 210 4.61 23.24 -12.97
N PRO A 211 4.61 22.28 -13.92
CA PRO A 211 3.94 22.45 -15.20
C PRO A 211 2.41 22.51 -15.04
N ARG A 212 1.73 23.13 -16.00
CA ARG A 212 0.27 23.12 -16.09
C ARG A 212 -0.15 21.78 -16.69
N VAL A 213 -0.95 21.00 -15.96
CA VAL A 213 -1.42 19.69 -16.40
C VAL A 213 -2.76 19.84 -17.13
N GLU A 214 -2.84 19.30 -18.33
CA GLU A 214 -4.08 19.12 -19.08
C GLU A 214 -4.31 17.64 -19.35
N LEU A 215 -5.57 17.22 -19.35
CA LEU A 215 -5.97 15.82 -19.52
C LEU A 215 -6.74 15.68 -20.82
N GLU A 216 -6.32 14.73 -21.66
CA GLU A 216 -7.01 14.34 -22.89
C GLU A 216 -7.59 12.93 -22.69
N GLU A 217 -8.87 12.73 -22.97
CA GLU A 217 -9.49 11.42 -22.80
C GLU A 217 -9.06 10.45 -23.91
N ILE A 218 -8.61 9.26 -23.51
CA ILE A 218 -8.10 8.24 -24.44
C ILE A 218 -8.90 6.95 -24.47
N GLY A 219 -9.76 6.74 -23.46
CA GLY A 219 -10.47 5.49 -23.21
C GLY A 219 -9.61 4.42 -22.51
N PRO A 220 -10.18 3.27 -22.12
CA PRO A 220 -11.60 2.95 -22.20
C PRO A 220 -12.40 3.80 -21.20
N ARG A 221 -13.58 4.24 -21.62
CA ARG A 221 -14.57 4.87 -20.76
C ARG A 221 -15.56 3.79 -20.37
N VAL A 222 -15.72 3.54 -19.07
CA VAL A 222 -16.65 2.50 -18.63
C VAL A 222 -17.29 2.82 -17.29
N ASP A 223 -18.57 2.51 -17.19
CA ASP A 223 -19.33 2.61 -15.95
C ASP A 223 -19.61 1.20 -15.43
N PHE A 224 -19.24 0.97 -14.17
CA PHE A 224 -19.44 -0.29 -13.49
C PHE A 224 -20.51 -0.18 -12.41
N THR A 225 -21.33 -1.22 -12.28
CA THR A 225 -22.17 -1.44 -11.11
C THR A 225 -21.70 -2.70 -10.39
N LEU A 226 -21.47 -2.59 -9.08
CA LEU A 226 -21.08 -3.72 -8.26
C LEU A 226 -22.22 -4.75 -8.18
N ARG A 227 -21.89 -6.04 -8.29
CA ARG A 227 -22.86 -7.13 -8.17
C ARG A 227 -22.48 -8.06 -7.02
N ARG A 228 -21.99 -9.27 -7.31
CA ARG A 228 -21.51 -10.20 -6.28
C ARG A 228 -20.08 -9.90 -5.93
N SER A 229 -19.75 -10.01 -4.65
CA SER A 229 -18.40 -10.03 -4.13
C SER A 229 -18.13 -11.39 -3.49
N LYS A 230 -16.87 -11.80 -3.43
CA LYS A 230 -16.38 -12.85 -2.54
C LYS A 230 -15.15 -12.30 -1.85
N LEU A 231 -15.33 -11.85 -0.62
CA LEU A 231 -14.29 -11.28 0.22
C LEU A 231 -13.43 -12.38 0.86
N PRO A 232 -12.16 -12.09 1.19
CA PRO A 232 -11.31 -13.04 1.88
C PRO A 232 -11.69 -13.11 3.35
N SER A 233 -11.51 -14.27 3.98
CA SER A 233 -11.55 -14.35 5.45
C SER A 233 -10.43 -13.51 6.06
N GLU A 234 -10.65 -12.95 7.26
CA GLU A 234 -9.64 -12.11 7.92
C GLU A 234 -8.29 -12.79 8.10
N ASP A 235 -8.26 -14.08 8.42
CA ASP A 235 -7.01 -14.81 8.68
C ASP A 235 -6.19 -15.00 7.39
N LEU A 236 -6.85 -15.36 6.30
CA LEU A 236 -6.26 -15.43 4.96
C LEU A 236 -5.71 -14.05 4.54
N MET A 237 -6.44 -12.97 4.84
CA MET A 237 -6.00 -11.61 4.51
C MET A 237 -4.81 -11.16 5.38
N LYS A 238 -4.77 -11.54 6.67
CA LYS A 238 -3.63 -11.32 7.57
C LYS A 238 -2.40 -12.07 7.08
N GLU A 239 -2.56 -13.31 6.60
CA GLU A 239 -1.48 -14.11 6.03
C GLU A 239 -0.95 -13.49 4.74
N ALA A 240 -1.83 -13.10 3.81
CA ALA A 240 -1.47 -12.47 2.55
C ALA A 240 -0.75 -11.12 2.72
N CYS A 241 -1.08 -10.36 3.77
CA CYS A 241 -0.46 -9.06 4.06
C CYS A 241 0.81 -9.15 4.94
N LYS A 242 1.31 -10.36 5.24
CA LYS A 242 2.46 -10.55 6.13
C LYS A 242 3.75 -10.06 5.49
N LYS A 243 4.43 -9.11 6.13
CA LYS A 243 5.76 -8.64 5.67
C LYS A 243 6.87 -9.63 6.05
N PRO A 244 7.78 -9.97 5.12
CA PRO A 244 8.97 -10.77 5.43
C PRO A 244 9.81 -10.16 6.56
N LYS A 245 10.43 -11.01 7.38
CA LYS A 245 11.23 -10.55 8.53
C LYS A 245 12.50 -9.83 8.07
N GLU A 246 13.06 -10.23 6.93
CA GLU A 246 14.26 -9.65 6.32
C GLU A 246 14.06 -8.19 5.92
N LEU A 247 12.86 -7.84 5.43
CA LEU A 247 12.50 -6.47 5.03
C LEU A 247 12.10 -5.59 6.23
N LYS A 248 11.80 -6.19 7.38
CA LYS A 248 11.38 -5.45 8.57
C LYS A 248 12.60 -4.80 9.23
N VAL A 249 12.77 -3.49 9.02
CA VAL A 249 13.84 -2.71 9.66
C VAL A 249 13.69 -2.75 11.18
N THR A 250 14.51 -3.55 11.87
CA THR A 250 14.55 -3.60 13.34
C THR A 250 15.40 -2.47 13.86
N LYS A 251 14.77 -1.39 14.34
CA LYS A 251 15.48 -0.32 15.06
C LYS A 251 15.94 -0.87 16.41
N LYS A 252 17.26 -0.90 16.63
CA LYS A 252 17.82 -1.22 17.95
C LYS A 252 17.84 0.06 18.79
N LYS A 253 17.23 0.01 19.98
CA LYS A 253 17.16 1.17 20.89
C LYS A 253 18.58 1.67 21.19
N ASN A 254 18.75 2.99 21.25
CA ASN A 254 20.01 3.67 21.54
C ASN A 254 21.14 3.46 20.51
N ILE A 255 20.86 2.89 19.34
CA ILE A 255 21.84 2.76 18.25
C ILE A 255 21.29 3.51 17.03
N SER A 256 22.04 4.49 16.54
CA SER A 256 21.76 5.21 15.30
C SER A 256 22.89 5.02 14.31
N LYS A 257 22.59 5.14 13.01
CA LYS A 257 23.59 5.24 11.95
C LYS A 257 23.53 6.64 11.35
N ASP A 258 24.68 7.28 11.18
CA ASP A 258 24.77 8.57 10.51
C ASP A 258 24.68 8.40 8.98
N GLY A 259 24.51 9.51 8.25
CA GLY A 259 24.45 9.53 6.78
C GLY A 259 25.73 8.99 6.11
N LEU A 260 26.87 9.05 6.81
CA LEU A 260 28.14 8.46 6.39
C LEU A 260 28.27 6.96 6.76
N GLY A 261 27.26 6.37 7.40
CA GLY A 261 27.23 4.96 7.78
C GLY A 261 27.86 4.63 9.14
N THR A 262 28.40 5.62 9.87
CA THR A 262 28.97 5.44 11.21
C THR A 262 27.90 5.08 12.23
N THR A 263 28.15 4.08 13.07
CA THR A 263 27.23 3.66 14.13
C THR A 263 27.49 4.42 15.42
N HIS A 264 26.49 5.14 15.92
CA HIS A 264 26.54 5.85 17.19
C HIS A 264 25.68 5.13 18.24
N GLY A 265 26.25 4.93 19.43
CA GLY A 265 25.53 4.45 20.61
C GLY A 265 25.22 5.61 21.53
N ARG A 266 23.93 5.82 21.88
CA ARG A 266 23.54 6.85 22.84
C ARG A 266 23.51 6.27 24.26
N ILE A 267 24.40 6.77 25.10
CA ILE A 267 24.41 6.44 26.53
C ILE A 267 23.59 7.51 27.26
N HIS A 268 22.55 7.08 27.97
CA HIS A 268 21.73 7.96 28.79
C HIS A 268 22.28 7.95 30.22
N ILE A 269 23.12 8.93 30.55
CA ILE A 269 23.61 9.12 31.91
C ILE A 269 22.45 9.65 32.76
N GLY A 270 22.16 8.96 33.87
CA GLY A 270 21.14 9.40 34.82
C GLY A 270 21.51 10.72 35.50
N LYS A 271 20.52 11.44 36.02
CA LYS A 271 20.78 12.67 36.80
C LYS A 271 21.61 12.33 38.05
N GLN A 272 22.82 12.86 38.14
CA GLN A 272 23.69 12.67 39.30
C GLN A 272 23.20 13.50 40.48
N GLN A 273 22.87 12.85 41.60
CA GLN A 273 22.44 13.52 42.83
C GLN A 273 23.66 13.80 43.71
N ILE A 274 24.34 14.92 43.45
CA ILE A 274 25.57 15.31 44.15
C ILE A 274 25.28 15.76 45.58
N ASP A 275 24.08 16.29 45.85
CA ASP A 275 23.68 16.79 47.18
C ASP A 275 23.60 15.69 48.24
N LYS A 276 23.48 14.42 47.84
CA LYS A 276 23.52 13.27 48.75
C LYS A 276 24.94 12.88 49.15
N LEU A 277 25.95 13.45 48.49
CA LEU A 277 27.35 13.10 48.72
C LEU A 277 27.86 13.80 49.99
N GLN A 278 27.86 13.09 51.11
CA GLN A 278 28.48 13.59 52.33
C GLN A 278 30.00 13.55 52.19
N THR A 279 30.64 14.72 52.11
CA THR A 279 32.11 14.81 52.08
C THR A 279 32.72 14.46 53.44
N ARG A 280 33.94 13.93 53.43
CA ARG A 280 34.70 13.66 54.66
C ARG A 280 34.87 14.95 55.47
N LYS A 281 34.39 14.95 56.72
CA LYS A 281 34.47 16.10 57.64
C LYS A 281 35.88 16.20 58.24
N MET A 282 36.84 16.71 57.46
CA MET A 282 38.20 16.95 57.92
C MET A 282 38.26 17.95 59.08
N LYS A 283 39.28 17.84 59.93
CA LYS A 283 39.42 18.69 61.13
C LYS A 283 39.49 20.18 60.77
N GLY A 284 40.15 20.54 59.66
CA GLY A 284 40.25 21.93 59.19
C GLY A 284 38.97 22.54 58.60
N LEU A 285 37.97 21.73 58.26
CA LEU A 285 36.66 22.19 57.76
C LEU A 285 35.61 22.31 58.87
N LYS A 286 35.96 21.91 60.11
CA LYS A 286 35.09 22.07 61.27
C LYS A 286 35.24 23.51 61.76
N LYS A 287 34.13 24.26 61.74
CA LYS A 287 34.04 25.62 62.30
C LYS A 287 34.65 25.69 63.70
N SER A 288 35.44 26.72 63.94
CA SER A 288 35.95 27.03 65.28
C SER A 288 34.79 27.40 66.23
N SER A 289 35.02 27.29 67.54
CA SER A 289 34.03 27.63 68.57
C SER A 289 33.53 29.08 68.43
N GLU A 290 34.42 29.99 68.03
CA GLU A 290 34.12 31.42 67.87
C GLU A 290 33.25 31.70 66.64
N GLU A 291 33.52 31.03 65.52
CA GLU A 291 32.72 31.16 64.29
C GLU A 291 31.29 30.62 64.49
N ARG A 292 31.14 29.52 65.23
CA ARG A 292 29.82 28.99 65.61
C ARG A 292 29.01 29.97 66.47
N LYS A 293 29.67 30.73 67.35
CA LYS A 293 28.99 31.77 68.17
C LYS A 293 28.53 32.93 67.30
N LYS A 294 29.38 33.44 66.40
CA LYS A 294 29.02 34.54 65.48
C LYS A 294 27.87 34.16 64.55
N GLU A 295 27.86 32.94 64.03
CA GLU A 295 26.82 32.46 63.12
C GLU A 295 25.47 32.27 63.82
N LYS A 296 25.45 31.79 65.09
CA LYS A 296 24.23 31.74 65.89
C LYS A 296 23.61 33.13 66.12
N VAL A 297 24.45 34.14 66.32
CA VAL A 297 24.00 35.54 66.46
C VAL A 297 23.44 36.07 65.13
N ALA A 298 24.10 35.76 64.01
CA ALA A 298 23.65 36.16 62.68
C ALA A 298 22.31 35.50 62.28
N VAL A 299 22.15 34.19 62.51
CA VAL A 299 20.89 33.46 62.23
C VAL A 299 19.73 34.00 63.07
N LYS A 300 20.00 34.37 64.33
CA LYS A 300 18.99 34.97 65.21
C LYS A 300 18.55 36.36 64.71
N ARG A 301 19.46 37.14 64.13
CA ARG A 301 19.15 38.43 63.49
C ARG A 301 18.33 38.27 62.21
N THR A 302 18.71 37.34 61.32
CA THR A 302 17.97 37.11 60.07
C THR A 302 16.54 36.58 60.32
N LEU A 303 16.35 35.73 61.33
CA LEU A 303 15.03 35.25 61.75
C LEU A 303 14.16 36.38 62.34
N SER A 304 14.77 37.33 63.04
CA SER A 304 14.05 38.51 63.53
C SER A 304 13.64 39.46 62.39
N GLU A 305 14.48 39.66 61.38
CA GLU A 305 14.17 40.50 60.21
C GLU A 305 13.10 39.89 59.30
N SER A 306 13.11 38.57 59.09
CA SER A 306 12.06 37.88 58.33
C SER A 306 10.69 37.95 59.01
N ASN A 307 10.65 37.92 60.35
CA ASN A 307 9.42 38.08 61.11
C ASN A 307 8.88 39.52 61.03
N VAL A 308 9.76 40.53 61.06
CA VAL A 308 9.35 41.94 60.91
C VAL A 308 8.79 42.21 59.50
N ASN A 309 9.37 41.62 58.46
CA ASN A 309 8.88 41.77 57.08
C ASN A 309 7.55 41.04 56.83
N ASN A 310 7.31 39.88 57.47
CA ASN A 310 6.00 39.21 57.40
C ASN A 310 4.89 40.02 58.10
N VAL A 311 5.18 40.68 59.24
CA VAL A 311 4.20 41.52 59.95
C VAL A 311 3.84 42.78 59.14
N LYS A 312 4.79 43.37 58.41
CA LYS A 312 4.53 44.53 57.52
C LYS A 312 3.64 44.17 56.32
N ARG A 313 3.75 42.94 55.78
CA ARG A 313 2.98 42.46 54.62
C ARG A 313 1.51 42.17 54.94
N ILE A 314 1.20 41.83 56.21
CA ILE A 314 -0.16 41.54 56.68
C ILE A 314 -0.95 42.82 56.98
N LYS A 315 -0.27 43.94 57.27
CA LYS A 315 -0.90 45.26 57.52
C LYS A 315 -1.20 46.08 56.25
N SER A 316 -0.85 45.56 55.07
CA SER A 316 -1.01 46.26 53.78
C SER A 316 -2.00 45.56 52.83
N LEU A 317 -2.89 44.73 53.37
CA LEU A 317 -4.06 44.13 52.71
C LEU A 317 -5.31 44.61 53.44
#